data_AF-A0A8K0JKY9-F1
#
_entry.id   AF-A0A8K0JKY9-F1
#
_cell.length_a   1.000
_cell.length_b   1.000
_cell.length_c   1.000
_cell.angle_alpha   90.00
_cell.angle_beta   90.00
_cell.angle_gamma   90.00
#
_symmetry.space_group_name_H-M   'P 1'
#
loop_
_entity.id
_entity.type
_entity.pdbx_description
1 polymer ?
#
loop_
_entity_poly.entity_id
_entity_poly.type
_entity_poly.pdbx_seq_one_letter_code
_entity_poly.pdbx_strand_id
1 'polypeptide(L)'
;MLVEDDFPVCPGGWGAIETVVNKLERSRRRGVVRSGFVGTGGSGLIIHHTYLPLLIRILRDHSALDTPFPSHVHRFAPDQIVQSCLIGAPGSMCERRARYSNHNNLHPHVDSESDADDDEDGEETGMIITSRLVLDHIGGMATTTEGKRLNSDRWRCGWRHPFHGFDGVEVVVVD
;
A
#
# COMPACT_ATOMS: atom_id res chain seq x y z
N MET A 1 -1.15 13.86 -7.10
CA MET A 1 -0.87 12.44 -6.81
C MET A 1 0.21 11.96 -7.77
N LEU A 2 0.98 10.95 -7.39
CA LEU A 2 1.80 10.14 -8.30
C LEU A 2 0.97 8.91 -8.69
N VAL A 3 0.87 8.64 -9.98
CA VAL A 3 0.34 7.40 -10.53
C VAL A 3 1.51 6.79 -11.30
N GLU A 4 2.01 5.65 -10.83
CA GLU A 4 3.02 4.88 -11.54
C GLU A 4 2.32 3.81 -12.37
N ASP A 5 2.67 3.69 -13.65
CA ASP A 5 2.09 2.69 -14.53
C ASP A 5 3.04 2.31 -15.66
N ASP A 6 3.42 1.03 -15.69
CA ASP A 6 4.16 0.40 -16.78
C ASP A 6 3.20 -0.21 -17.84
N PHE A 7 1.89 -0.13 -17.63
CA PHE A 7 0.85 -0.84 -18.39
C PHE A 7 -0.28 0.08 -18.86
N PRO A 8 -1.07 -0.34 -19.86
CA PRO A 8 -2.24 0.41 -20.27
C PRO A 8 -3.43 0.16 -19.34
N VAL A 9 -4.24 1.21 -19.11
CA VAL A 9 -5.55 1.10 -18.46
C VAL A 9 -6.50 0.24 -19.30
N CYS A 10 -7.20 -0.68 -18.65
CA CYS A 10 -8.20 -1.54 -19.27
C CYS A 10 -9.35 -0.73 -19.91
N PRO A 11 -10.03 -1.26 -20.95
CA PRO A 11 -11.26 -0.65 -21.46
C PRO A 11 -12.27 -0.42 -20.32
N GLY A 12 -12.75 0.81 -20.16
CA GLY A 12 -13.65 1.20 -19.05
C GLY A 12 -12.98 1.39 -17.69
N GLY A 13 -11.68 1.11 -17.54
CA GLY A 13 -10.96 1.18 -16.27
C GLY A 13 -10.75 2.59 -15.71
N TRP A 14 -10.88 3.63 -16.54
CA TRP A 14 -10.72 5.02 -16.10
C TRP A 14 -11.72 5.44 -15.02
N GLY A 15 -12.98 5.03 -15.11
CA GLY A 15 -13.97 5.35 -14.09
C GLY A 15 -13.62 4.76 -12.71
N ALA A 16 -12.96 3.61 -12.68
CA ALA A 16 -12.45 3.01 -11.46
C ALA A 16 -11.29 3.82 -10.86
N ILE A 17 -10.33 4.22 -11.70
CA ILE A 17 -9.20 5.07 -11.29
C ILE A 17 -9.73 6.39 -10.73
N GLU A 18 -10.66 7.05 -11.43
CA GLU A 18 -11.31 8.28 -10.96
C GLU A 18 -12.01 8.08 -9.62
N THR A 19 -12.70 6.94 -9.43
CA THR A 19 -13.36 6.62 -8.16
C THR A 19 -12.35 6.48 -7.02
N VAL A 20 -11.24 5.77 -7.25
CA VAL A 20 -10.16 5.62 -6.26
C VAL A 20 -9.53 6.98 -5.92
N VAL A 21 -9.17 7.77 -6.93
CA VAL A 21 -8.61 9.12 -6.76
C VAL A 21 -9.56 10.03 -5.99
N ASN A 22 -10.84 10.06 -6.36
CA ASN A 22 -11.85 10.86 -5.66
C ASN A 22 -12.00 10.44 -4.20
N LYS A 23 -11.91 9.14 -3.91
CA LYS A 23 -12.00 8.62 -2.56
C LYS A 23 -10.77 8.98 -1.72
N LEU A 24 -9.58 8.91 -2.31
CA LEU A 24 -8.34 9.35 -1.67
C LEU A 24 -8.38 10.85 -1.35
N GLU A 25 -8.87 11.70 -2.26
CA GLU A 25 -8.98 13.14 -2.00
C GLU A 25 -10.02 13.46 -0.94
N ARG A 26 -11.19 12.81 -0.98
CA ARG A 26 -12.27 13.04 0.02
C ARG A 26 -11.90 12.58 1.42
N SER A 27 -11.09 11.53 1.54
CA SER A 27 -10.63 11.00 2.83
C SER A 27 -9.31 11.62 3.31
N ARG A 28 -8.81 12.65 2.62
CA ARG A 28 -7.53 13.28 2.95
C ARG A 28 -7.61 14.03 4.28
N ARG A 29 -6.92 13.51 5.29
CA ARG A 29 -6.76 14.14 6.62
C ARG A 29 -5.28 14.31 6.96
N ARG A 30 -4.95 15.35 7.75
CA ARG A 30 -3.56 15.59 8.19
C ARG A 30 -3.11 14.43 9.08
N GLY A 31 -1.92 13.89 8.85
CA GLY A 31 -1.37 12.77 9.60
C GLY A 31 -1.84 11.38 9.14
N VAL A 32 -2.86 11.28 8.28
CA VAL A 32 -3.42 10.01 7.80
C VAL A 32 -2.87 9.67 6.42
N VAL A 33 -2.14 8.56 6.31
CA VAL A 33 -1.60 8.04 5.04
C VAL A 33 -2.62 7.08 4.40
N ARG A 34 -3.09 7.43 3.20
CA ARG A 34 -3.89 6.54 2.33
C ARG A 34 -3.31 6.52 0.92
N SER A 35 -3.48 5.38 0.25
CA SER A 35 -3.01 5.15 -1.11
C SER A 35 -4.02 4.32 -1.90
N GLY A 36 -4.03 4.48 -3.22
CA GLY A 36 -4.77 3.64 -4.14
C GLY A 36 -3.87 2.57 -4.74
N PHE A 37 -4.41 1.38 -4.99
CA PHE A 37 -3.73 0.37 -5.79
C PHE A 37 -4.73 -0.34 -6.71
N VAL A 38 -4.50 -0.20 -8.01
CA VAL A 38 -5.48 -0.56 -9.05
C VAL A 38 -4.93 -1.57 -10.06
N GLY A 39 -3.65 -1.94 -9.90
CA GLY A 39 -2.89 -2.84 -10.77
C GLY A 39 -2.28 -4.02 -10.01
N THR A 40 -1.16 -4.53 -10.50
CA THR A 40 -0.43 -5.65 -9.89
C THR A 40 1.06 -5.38 -9.87
N GLY A 41 1.77 -6.01 -8.92
CA GLY A 41 3.21 -5.78 -8.77
C GLY A 41 3.47 -4.30 -8.47
N GLY A 42 4.49 -3.70 -9.09
CA GLY A 42 4.77 -2.28 -8.94
C GLY A 42 3.70 -1.34 -9.48
N SER A 43 2.95 -1.79 -10.48
CA SER A 43 2.13 -0.93 -11.33
C SER A 43 0.79 -0.55 -10.73
N GLY A 44 0.39 0.70 -10.93
CA GLY A 44 -0.92 1.20 -10.52
C GLY A 44 -0.99 1.64 -9.06
N LEU A 45 0.16 1.99 -8.47
CA LEU A 45 0.20 2.60 -7.16
C LEU A 45 -0.11 4.10 -7.27
N ILE A 46 -1.06 4.56 -6.46
CA ILE A 46 -1.56 5.94 -6.44
C ILE A 46 -1.29 6.53 -5.06
N ILE A 47 -0.40 7.52 -4.98
CA ILE A 47 -0.04 8.17 -3.70
C ILE A 47 -0.16 9.68 -3.82
N HIS A 48 -0.59 10.35 -2.75
CA HIS A 48 -0.58 11.82 -2.74
C HIS A 48 0.85 12.39 -2.74
N HIS A 49 1.07 13.49 -3.47
CA HIS A 49 2.42 14.02 -3.72
C HIS A 49 3.13 14.52 -2.44
N THR A 50 2.38 14.87 -1.39
CA THR A 50 2.92 15.27 -0.08
C THR A 50 3.69 14.14 0.59
N TYR A 51 3.46 12.89 0.18
CA TYR A 51 4.18 11.72 0.67
C TYR A 51 5.42 11.37 -0.17
N LEU A 52 5.70 12.10 -1.26
CA LEU A 52 6.89 11.85 -2.08
C LEU A 52 8.21 11.94 -1.31
N PRO A 53 8.42 12.90 -0.38
CA PRO A 53 9.65 12.93 0.41
C PRO A 53 9.82 11.66 1.24
N LEU A 54 8.73 11.14 1.81
CA LEU A 54 8.73 9.88 2.56
C LEU A 54 9.03 8.71 1.62
N LEU A 55 8.37 8.64 0.46
CA LEU A 55 8.60 7.59 -0.53
C LEU A 55 10.06 7.55 -0.99
N ILE A 56 10.64 8.71 -1.34
CA ILE A 56 12.05 8.83 -1.73
C ILE A 56 12.96 8.36 -0.61
N ARG A 57 12.65 8.72 0.64
CA ARG A 57 13.42 8.28 1.81
C ARG A 57 13.36 6.77 1.97
N ILE A 58 12.18 6.16 1.89
CA ILE A 58 11.97 4.70 1.98
C ILE A 58 12.78 3.98 0.90
N LEU A 59 12.66 4.41 -0.37
CA LEU A 59 13.35 3.79 -1.49
C LEU A 59 14.88 3.89 -1.34
N ARG A 60 15.38 5.06 -0.90
CA ARG A 60 16.82 5.27 -0.66
C ARG A 60 17.35 4.46 0.51
N ASP A 61 16.67 4.50 1.64
CA ASP A 61 17.08 3.76 2.84
C ASP A 61 17.10 2.26 2.53
N HIS A 62 16.06 1.73 1.87
CA HIS A 62 16.05 0.33 1.48
C HIS A 62 17.13 -0.04 0.46
N SER A 63 17.41 0.85 -0.51
CA SER A 63 18.50 0.63 -1.46
C SER A 63 19.90 0.64 -0.81
N ALA A 64 20.03 1.28 0.36
CA ALA A 64 21.28 1.43 1.10
C ALA A 64 21.49 0.36 2.19
N LEU A 65 20.46 -0.41 2.53
CA LEU A 65 20.59 -1.53 3.47
C LEU A 65 21.38 -2.67 2.80
N ASP A 66 22.57 -2.98 3.32
CA ASP A 66 23.17 -4.30 3.17
C ASP A 66 22.22 -5.30 3.86
N THR A 67 21.48 -6.05 3.07
CA THR A 67 20.35 -6.82 3.59
C THR A 67 20.86 -7.97 4.45
N PRO A 68 20.39 -8.15 5.71
CA PRO A 68 20.75 -9.29 6.55
C PRO A 68 20.09 -10.60 6.08
N PHE A 69 19.32 -10.54 5.00
CA PHE A 69 18.73 -11.70 4.38
C PHE A 69 19.83 -12.62 3.83
N PRO A 70 19.80 -13.93 4.15
CA PRO A 70 20.70 -14.90 3.56
C PRO A 70 20.69 -14.80 2.03
N SER A 71 21.80 -15.10 1.38
CA SER A 71 21.96 -14.98 -0.09
C SER A 71 20.91 -15.75 -0.92
N HIS A 72 20.16 -16.67 -0.30
CA HIS A 72 19.08 -17.45 -0.90
C HIS A 72 17.68 -16.86 -0.68
N VAL A 73 17.51 -15.86 0.18
CA VAL A 73 16.22 -15.19 0.41
C VAL A 73 16.09 -14.04 -0.59
N HIS A 74 15.02 -14.08 -1.39
CA HIS A 74 14.75 -13.05 -2.38
C HIS A 74 14.56 -11.68 -1.71
N ARG A 75 15.31 -10.67 -2.19
CA ARG A 75 15.10 -9.28 -1.80
C ARG A 75 13.68 -8.86 -2.21
N PHE A 76 12.92 -8.28 -1.28
CA PHE A 76 11.65 -7.64 -1.63
C PHE A 76 11.93 -6.50 -2.62
N ALA A 77 11.16 -6.48 -3.71
CA ALA A 77 11.23 -5.40 -4.66
C ALA A 77 10.70 -4.10 -4.02
N PRO A 78 11.18 -2.91 -4.42
CA PRO A 78 10.82 -1.66 -3.76
C PRO A 78 9.31 -1.40 -3.68
N ASP A 79 8.56 -1.81 -4.69
CA ASP A 79 7.10 -1.78 -4.71
C ASP A 79 6.47 -2.62 -3.60
N GLN A 80 6.96 -3.84 -3.36
CA GLN A 80 6.45 -4.72 -2.32
C GLN A 80 6.66 -4.13 -0.93
N ILE A 81 7.74 -3.37 -0.73
CA ILE A 81 8.05 -2.70 0.53
C ILE A 81 7.12 -1.53 0.74
N VAL A 82 6.93 -0.72 -0.31
CA VAL A 82 6.00 0.42 -0.27
C VAL A 82 4.58 -0.10 0.00
N GLN A 83 4.14 -1.15 -0.69
CA GLN A 83 2.85 -1.78 -0.44
C GLN A 83 2.72 -2.30 0.98
N SER A 84 3.71 -3.04 1.48
CA SER A 84 3.72 -3.58 2.85
C SER A 84 3.66 -2.47 3.91
N CYS A 85 4.39 -1.38 3.69
CA CYS A 85 4.32 -0.18 4.52
C CYS A 85 2.91 0.45 4.48
N LEU A 86 2.33 0.62 3.29
CA LEU A 86 1.03 1.28 3.13
C LEU A 86 -0.13 0.49 3.74
N ILE A 87 -0.06 -0.84 3.73
CA ILE A 87 -1.03 -1.69 4.46
C ILE A 87 -0.66 -1.86 5.94
N GLY A 88 0.49 -1.34 6.38
CA GLY A 88 1.02 -1.46 7.74
C GLY A 88 1.26 -2.90 8.17
N ALA A 89 1.73 -3.74 7.25
CA ALA A 89 1.95 -5.16 7.50
C ALA A 89 2.92 -5.40 8.67
N PRO A 90 2.75 -6.48 9.45
CA PRO A 90 3.70 -6.87 10.49
C PRO A 90 5.13 -6.99 9.95
N GLY A 91 6.11 -6.43 10.67
CA GLY A 91 7.51 -6.42 10.26
C GLY A 91 7.86 -5.46 9.13
N SER A 92 6.89 -4.70 8.60
CA SER A 92 7.17 -3.64 7.63
C SER A 92 7.72 -2.39 8.32
N MET A 93 8.36 -1.50 7.54
CA MET A 93 8.85 -0.22 8.06
C MET A 93 7.76 0.67 8.68
N CYS A 94 6.52 0.45 8.28
CA CYS A 94 5.35 1.21 8.72
C CYS A 94 4.39 0.28 9.47
N GLU A 95 4.93 -0.77 10.10
CA GLU A 95 4.16 -1.71 10.92
C GLU A 95 3.27 -0.93 11.88
N ARG A 96 1.97 -1.14 11.73
CA ARG A 96 0.99 -0.61 12.67
C ARG A 96 0.88 -1.63 13.79
N ARG A 97 1.69 -1.45 14.84
CA ARG A 97 1.44 -2.17 16.10
C ARG A 97 0.07 -1.73 16.57
N ALA A 98 -0.88 -2.65 16.63
CA ALA A 98 -2.12 -2.42 17.37
C ALA A 98 -1.68 -1.84 18.72
N ARG A 99 -2.14 -0.63 19.06
CA ARG A 99 -1.98 -0.14 20.42
C ARG A 99 -2.69 -1.18 21.28
N TYR A 100 -1.94 -2.09 21.87
CA TYR A 100 -2.45 -2.92 22.94
C TYR A 100 -3.02 -1.92 23.95
N SER A 101 -4.33 -1.99 24.14
CA SER A 101 -5.00 -1.35 25.26
C SER A 101 -4.46 -2.01 26.53
N ASN A 102 -3.29 -1.56 26.96
CA ASN A 102 -2.75 -1.84 28.27
C ASN A 102 -2.72 -0.52 29.01
N HIS A 103 -3.77 -0.31 29.80
CA HIS A 103 -3.61 0.34 31.09
C HIS A 103 -2.41 -0.29 31.81
N ASN A 104 -1.26 0.38 31.76
CA ASN A 104 -0.38 0.63 32.91
C ASN A 104 0.92 1.32 32.46
N ASN A 105 0.98 2.62 32.78
CA ASN A 105 2.14 3.40 33.21
C ASN A 105 3.55 2.90 32.81
N LEU A 106 4.19 3.60 31.85
CA LEU A 106 5.44 4.34 32.11
C LEU A 106 5.79 5.24 30.91
N HIS A 107 5.55 6.55 31.04
CA HIS A 107 6.14 7.58 30.17
C HIS A 107 7.58 7.88 30.62
N PRO A 108 8.45 8.33 29.71
CA PRO A 108 9.16 9.57 29.95
C PRO A 108 8.61 10.67 29.04
N HIS A 109 8.38 11.82 29.67
CA HIS A 109 7.96 13.09 29.09
C HIS A 109 8.77 13.48 27.84
N VAL A 110 8.03 13.87 26.80
CA VAL A 110 8.42 14.99 25.95
C VAL A 110 7.18 15.86 25.82
N ASP A 111 7.22 17.01 26.47
CA ASP A 111 6.18 18.03 26.42
C ASP A 111 6.13 18.64 25.01
N SER A 112 4.93 18.76 24.45
CA SER A 112 4.49 19.96 23.70
C SER A 112 3.04 19.79 23.23
N GLU A 113 2.17 20.48 23.97
CA GLU A 113 1.00 21.24 23.52
C GLU A 113 -0.16 20.51 22.81
N SER A 114 -1.18 20.34 23.64
CA SER A 114 -2.62 20.28 23.37
C SER A 114 -3.10 20.92 22.06
N ASP A 115 -3.80 20.11 21.27
CA ASP A 115 -5.14 20.43 20.79
C ASP A 115 -6.00 19.19 21.02
N ALA A 116 -7.02 19.35 21.86
CA ALA A 116 -8.06 18.35 22.05
C ALA A 116 -9.02 18.44 20.86
N ASP A 117 -9.32 17.32 20.21
CA ASP A 117 -10.59 17.08 19.51
C ASP A 117 -10.68 15.59 19.11
N ASP A 118 -11.74 14.94 19.60
CA ASP A 118 -12.40 13.72 19.14
C ASP A 118 -11.58 12.43 18.89
N ASP A 119 -11.41 11.65 19.96
CA ASP A 119 -11.20 10.18 19.91
C ASP A 119 -12.50 9.45 19.47
N GLU A 120 -12.95 9.68 18.24
CA GLU A 120 -13.91 8.80 17.55
C GLU A 120 -13.30 8.28 16.23
N ASP A 121 -13.45 6.96 16.07
CA ASP A 121 -13.17 6.14 14.89
C ASP A 121 -11.71 5.72 14.61
N GLY A 122 -11.53 4.39 14.59
CA GLY A 122 -10.29 3.70 14.29
C GLY A 122 -9.58 4.29 13.08
N GLU A 123 -8.32 4.65 13.31
CA GLU A 123 -7.44 5.36 12.38
C GLU A 123 -7.61 4.85 10.93
N GLU A 124 -8.29 5.64 10.09
CA GLU A 124 -8.58 5.43 8.65
C GLU A 124 -7.30 5.44 7.78
N THR A 125 -6.25 4.77 8.22
CA THR A 125 -5.05 4.50 7.43
C THR A 125 -5.27 3.19 6.68
N GLY A 126 -4.94 3.14 5.39
CA GLY A 126 -5.20 1.95 4.59
C GLY A 126 -5.11 2.15 3.09
N MET A 127 -5.13 1.02 2.38
CA MET A 127 -5.04 0.98 0.92
C MET A 127 -6.44 0.83 0.33
N ILE A 128 -6.77 1.67 -0.65
CA ILE A 128 -7.99 1.56 -1.44
C ILE A 128 -7.64 0.77 -2.70
N ILE A 129 -8.30 -0.36 -2.91
CA ILE A 129 -8.11 -1.18 -4.11
C ILE A 129 -9.38 -1.24 -4.94
N THR A 130 -9.26 -1.52 -6.22
CA THR A 130 -10.40 -1.94 -7.04
C THR A 130 -10.73 -3.41 -6.77
N SER A 131 -11.99 -3.83 -6.92
CA SER A 131 -12.39 -5.24 -6.74
C SER A 131 -11.73 -6.15 -7.78
N ARG A 132 -11.40 -5.58 -8.94
CA ARG A 132 -10.71 -6.21 -10.05
C ARG A 132 -9.58 -5.34 -10.58
N LEU A 133 -8.59 -5.96 -11.22
CA LEU A 133 -7.50 -5.25 -11.89
C LEU A 133 -8.02 -4.42 -13.05
N VAL A 134 -7.59 -3.16 -13.11
CA VAL A 134 -7.98 -2.21 -14.16
C VAL A 134 -6.79 -1.73 -15.01
N LEU A 135 -5.63 -2.37 -14.86
CA LEU A 135 -4.46 -2.24 -15.73
C LEU A 135 -4.18 -3.60 -16.41
N ASP A 136 -3.90 -3.62 -17.72
CA ASP A 136 -3.61 -4.86 -18.46
C ASP A 136 -2.13 -5.25 -18.29
N HIS A 137 -1.80 -5.88 -17.16
CA HIS A 137 -0.46 -6.31 -16.84
C HIS A 137 -0.06 -7.59 -17.60
N ILE A 138 0.67 -7.43 -18.71
CA ILE A 138 1.18 -8.55 -19.49
C ILE A 138 2.48 -9.08 -18.84
N GLY A 139 2.32 -10.02 -17.92
CA GLY A 139 3.45 -10.68 -17.23
C GLY A 139 2.97 -11.72 -16.22
N GLY A 140 3.79 -12.75 -16.00
CA GLY A 140 3.54 -13.79 -15.00
C GLY A 140 3.91 -13.32 -13.58
N MET A 141 3.48 -14.07 -12.57
CA MET A 141 3.86 -13.78 -11.18
C MET A 141 5.33 -14.18 -10.96
N ALA A 142 6.25 -13.24 -11.17
CA ALA A 142 7.57 -13.33 -10.56
C ALA A 142 7.37 -13.17 -9.06
N THR A 143 7.58 -14.26 -8.32
CA THR A 143 7.28 -14.32 -6.88
C THR A 143 8.56 -14.54 -6.11
N THR A 144 8.71 -13.80 -5.02
CA THR A 144 9.77 -13.99 -4.03
C THR A 144 9.41 -15.07 -3.00
N THR A 145 8.19 -15.64 -3.09
CA THR A 145 7.72 -16.72 -2.23
C THR A 145 8.40 -18.04 -2.62
N GLU A 146 9.22 -18.57 -1.72
CA GLU A 146 9.92 -19.83 -1.93
C GLU A 146 8.94 -20.99 -2.20
N GLY A 147 9.22 -21.80 -3.22
CA GLY A 147 8.39 -22.95 -3.61
C GLY A 147 7.12 -22.61 -4.41
N LYS A 148 6.76 -21.34 -4.59
CA LYS A 148 5.64 -20.97 -5.45
C LYS A 148 6.03 -21.13 -6.92
N ARG A 149 5.28 -21.97 -7.64
CA ARG A 149 5.49 -22.15 -9.09
C ARG A 149 5.30 -20.81 -9.80
N LEU A 150 6.28 -20.45 -10.64
CA LEU A 150 6.12 -19.40 -11.63
C LEU A 150 4.89 -19.72 -12.47
N ASN A 151 3.92 -18.82 -12.53
CA ASN A 151 2.83 -18.92 -13.47
C ASN A 151 3.12 -17.99 -14.65
N SER A 152 2.85 -18.48 -15.86
CA SER A 152 2.85 -17.66 -17.08
C SER A 152 1.51 -16.95 -17.27
N ASP A 153 0.59 -17.08 -16.31
CA ASP A 153 -0.71 -16.44 -16.36
C ASP A 153 -0.49 -14.93 -16.33
N ARG A 154 -0.94 -14.29 -17.40
CA ARG A 154 -0.92 -12.84 -17.52
C ARG A 154 -2.00 -12.31 -16.60
N TRP A 155 -1.65 -11.50 -15.61
CA TRP A 155 -2.63 -10.78 -14.81
C TRP A 155 -3.38 -9.81 -15.71
N ARG A 156 -4.64 -10.14 -16.05
CA ARG A 156 -5.39 -9.34 -17.02
C ARG A 156 -6.47 -8.50 -16.36
N CYS A 157 -6.99 -7.57 -17.15
CA CYS A 157 -8.25 -6.90 -16.88
C CYS A 157 -9.31 -7.86 -16.31
N GLY A 158 -9.99 -7.42 -15.25
CA GLY A 158 -11.13 -8.14 -14.67
C GLY A 158 -10.77 -9.26 -13.69
N TRP A 159 -9.48 -9.57 -13.51
CA TRP A 159 -9.05 -10.51 -12.47
C TRP A 159 -9.27 -9.92 -11.07
N ARG A 160 -9.58 -10.77 -10.08
CA ARG A 160 -9.73 -10.32 -8.69
C ARG A 160 -8.41 -9.72 -8.19
N HIS A 161 -8.50 -8.56 -7.55
CA HIS A 161 -7.32 -7.89 -7.02
C HIS A 161 -6.65 -8.72 -5.90
N PRO A 162 -5.31 -8.88 -5.86
CA PRO A 162 -4.60 -9.75 -4.92
C PRO A 162 -4.84 -9.45 -3.44
N PHE A 163 -4.91 -8.16 -3.08
CA PHE A 163 -5.18 -7.74 -1.70
C PHE A 163 -6.65 -7.80 -1.28
N HIS A 164 -7.53 -8.36 -2.11
CA HIS A 164 -8.93 -8.47 -1.74
C HIS A 164 -9.12 -9.42 -0.54
N GLY A 165 -9.61 -8.85 0.58
CA GLY A 165 -9.82 -9.56 1.84
C GLY A 165 -8.67 -9.41 2.84
N PHE A 166 -7.68 -8.56 2.56
CA PHE A 166 -6.66 -8.17 3.54
C PHE A 166 -7.25 -7.14 4.53
N ASP A 167 -6.88 -7.25 5.80
CA ASP A 167 -7.25 -6.28 6.82
C ASP A 167 -6.67 -4.90 6.51
N GLY A 168 -7.45 -3.84 6.75
CA GLY A 168 -7.04 -2.46 6.46
C GLY A 168 -7.04 -2.12 4.96
N VAL A 169 -7.62 -2.97 4.11
CA VAL A 169 -7.82 -2.73 2.69
C VAL A 169 -9.30 -2.47 2.40
N GLU A 170 -9.57 -1.34 1.76
CA GLU A 170 -10.90 -0.94 1.34
C GLU A 170 -11.10 -1.25 -0.15
N VAL A 171 -12.23 -1.86 -0.50
CA VAL A 171 -12.51 -2.29 -1.88
C VAL A 171 -13.52 -1.36 -2.56
N VAL A 172 -13.15 -0.81 -3.71
CA VAL A 172 -14.04 -0.15 -4.66
C VAL A 172 -14.53 -1.20 -5.65
N VAL A 173 -15.85 -1.45 -5.66
CA VAL A 173 -16.45 -2.37 -6.62
C VAL A 173 -16.39 -1.75 -8.01
N VAL A 174 -15.84 -2.50 -8.96
CA VAL A 174 -15.76 -2.14 -10.38
C VAL A 174 -16.46 -3.22 -11.20
N ASP A 175 -17.24 -2.78 -12.20
CA ASP A 175 -18.05 -3.66 -13.08
C ASP A 175 -17.19 -4.51 -14.02
#